data_AF-A0AAJ6DJZ4-F1
#
_entry.id   AF-A0AAJ6DJZ4-F1
#
_cell.length_a   1.000
_cell.length_b   1.000
_cell.length_c   1.000
_cell.angle_alpha   90.00
_cell.angle_beta   90.00
_cell.angle_gamma   90.00
#
_symmetry.space_group_name_H-M   'P 1'
#
loop_
_entity.id
_entity.type
_entity.pdbx_description
1 polymer ?
#
loop_
_entity_poly.entity_id
_entity_poly.type
_entity_poly.pdbx_seq_one_letter_code
_entity_poly.pdbx_strand_id
1 'polypeptide(L)'
;MGDQEADIDRIRESARALNRIKGTFAERANPADGYGVAEIGSQKILDAFDKFGSNWKIHRRQLTDELEKLHGITKAAADSYDKIDHELAEALRRADEKGKSGKKGGGK
;
A
#
# COMPACT_ATOMS: atom_id res chain seq x y z
N MET A 1 -8.07 5.86 22.24
CA MET A 1 -6.94 5.15 21.60
C MET A 1 -7.42 4.06 20.66
N GLY A 2 -8.44 3.25 20.99
CA GLY A 2 -8.90 2.17 20.09
C GLY A 2 -9.40 2.59 18.70
N ASP A 3 -9.99 3.77 18.55
CA ASP A 3 -10.47 4.29 17.26
C ASP A 3 -9.30 4.64 16.30
N GLN A 4 -8.29 5.32 16.83
CA GLN A 4 -7.09 5.69 16.08
C GLN A 4 -6.24 4.48 15.71
N GLU A 5 -6.13 3.48 16.59
CA GLU A 5 -5.44 2.21 16.31
C GLU A 5 -6.17 1.42 15.21
N ALA A 6 -7.50 1.37 15.24
CA ALA A 6 -8.31 0.75 14.19
C ALA A 6 -8.15 1.46 12.83
N ASP A 7 -8.04 2.79 12.83
CA ASP A 7 -7.78 3.56 11.62
C ASP A 7 -6.37 3.31 11.05
N ILE A 8 -5.34 3.20 11.89
CA ILE A 8 -3.97 2.84 11.47
C ILE A 8 -3.95 1.45 10.82
N ASP A 9 -4.64 0.48 11.42
CA ASP A 9 -4.76 -0.86 10.86
C ASP A 9 -5.45 -0.86 9.49
N ARG A 10 -6.49 -0.05 9.33
CA ARG A 10 -7.19 0.11 8.04
C ARG A 10 -6.30 0.74 6.98
N ILE A 11 -5.46 1.71 7.35
CA ILE A 11 -4.46 2.32 6.45
C ILE A 11 -3.41 1.27 6.05
N ARG A 12 -2.91 0.47 6.99
CA ARG A 12 -1.97 -0.63 6.71
C ARG A 12 -2.58 -1.68 5.79
N GLU A 13 -3.83 -2.06 6.01
CA GLU A 13 -4.54 -3.01 5.16
C GLU A 13 -4.70 -2.46 3.74
N SER A 14 -5.07 -1.19 3.60
CA SER A 14 -5.18 -0.50 2.32
C SER A 14 -3.85 -0.52 1.56
N ALA A 15 -2.73 -0.24 2.25
CA ALA A 15 -1.40 -0.33 1.65
C ALA A 15 -1.11 -1.77 1.15
N ARG A 16 -1.42 -2.80 1.94
CA ARG A 16 -1.24 -4.21 1.52
C ARG A 16 -2.11 -4.56 0.32
N ALA A 17 -3.36 -4.08 0.28
CA ALA A 17 -4.27 -4.29 -0.84
C ALA A 17 -3.75 -3.67 -2.13
N LEU A 18 -3.26 -2.43 -2.07
CA LEU A 18 -2.64 -1.74 -3.20
C LEU A 18 -1.44 -2.51 -3.75
N ASN A 19 -0.59 -3.06 -2.86
CA ASN A 19 0.55 -3.87 -3.30
C ASN A 19 0.13 -5.18 -3.98
N ARG A 20 -0.94 -5.85 -3.51
CA ARG A 20 -1.49 -7.04 -4.17
C ARG A 20 -2.06 -6.73 -5.55
N ILE A 21 -2.79 -5.62 -5.66
CA ILE A 21 -3.34 -5.15 -6.93
C ILE A 21 -2.20 -4.81 -7.89
N LYS A 22 -1.15 -4.10 -7.43
CA LYS A 22 0.08 -3.85 -8.20
C LYS A 22 0.70 -5.15 -8.68
N GLY A 23 0.83 -6.17 -7.83
CA GLY A 23 1.36 -7.50 -8.21
C GLY A 23 0.53 -8.18 -9.30
N THR A 24 -0.80 -8.12 -9.21
CA THR A 24 -1.71 -8.67 -10.22
C THR A 24 -1.56 -7.94 -11.56
N PHE A 25 -1.51 -6.61 -11.49
CA PHE A 25 -0.84 -5.69 -12.41
C PHE A 25 0.39 -6.33 -13.06
N ALA A 26 1.48 -6.41 -12.31
CA ALA A 26 2.83 -6.77 -12.70
C ALA A 26 2.92 -8.12 -13.43
N GLU A 27 2.27 -9.14 -12.88
CA GLU A 27 2.42 -10.55 -13.25
C GLU A 27 1.52 -11.00 -14.39
N ARG A 28 0.33 -10.40 -14.55
CA ARG A 28 -0.58 -10.81 -15.63
C ARG A 28 -0.10 -10.28 -16.97
N ALA A 29 0.24 -11.23 -17.85
CA ALA A 29 0.68 -10.98 -19.22
C ALA A 29 -0.38 -10.25 -20.05
N ASN A 30 0.08 -9.68 -21.16
CA ASN A 30 -0.77 -9.04 -22.16
C ASN A 30 -1.91 -10.01 -22.55
N PRO A 31 -3.20 -9.61 -22.50
CA PRO A 31 -4.31 -10.47 -22.92
C PRO A 31 -4.22 -10.94 -24.37
N ALA A 32 -3.42 -10.25 -25.19
CA ALA A 32 -3.13 -10.59 -26.57
C ALA A 32 -1.92 -11.53 -26.76
N ASP A 33 -1.12 -11.79 -25.71
CA ASP A 33 0.03 -12.71 -25.83
C ASP A 33 -0.47 -14.13 -26.12
N GLY A 34 0.14 -14.76 -27.13
CA GLY A 34 -0.08 -16.17 -27.47
C GLY A 34 -1.16 -16.44 -28.53
N TYR A 35 -1.79 -15.42 -29.10
CA TYR A 35 -2.72 -15.58 -30.23
C TYR A 35 -2.05 -15.19 -31.56
N GLY A 36 -2.03 -16.11 -32.54
CA GLY A 36 -1.52 -15.89 -33.88
C GLY A 36 -2.61 -15.96 -34.97
N VAL A 37 -2.19 -15.90 -36.25
CA VAL A 37 -3.11 -15.98 -37.42
C VAL A 37 -3.81 -17.33 -37.46
N ALA A 38 -3.13 -18.38 -37.01
CA ALA A 38 -3.65 -19.74 -36.96
C ALA A 38 -4.85 -19.87 -36.01
N GLU A 39 -4.88 -19.09 -34.92
CA GLU A 39 -5.95 -19.13 -33.92
C GLU A 39 -7.10 -18.18 -34.24
N ILE A 40 -6.79 -16.99 -34.77
CA ILE A 40 -7.78 -15.92 -34.99
C ILE A 40 -8.38 -15.94 -36.40
N GLY A 41 -7.65 -16.44 -37.41
CA GLY A 41 -8.13 -16.53 -38.79
C GLY A 41 -8.36 -15.19 -39.50
N SER A 42 -7.97 -14.07 -38.89
CA SER A 42 -8.15 -12.72 -39.46
C SER A 42 -6.99 -11.79 -39.11
N GLN A 43 -6.27 -11.34 -40.14
CA GLN A 43 -5.16 -10.38 -39.98
C GLN A 43 -5.63 -9.05 -39.37
N LYS A 44 -6.82 -8.56 -39.74
CA LYS A 44 -7.36 -7.31 -39.19
C LYS A 44 -7.60 -7.38 -37.69
N ILE A 45 -8.03 -8.55 -37.20
CA ILE A 45 -8.27 -8.77 -35.77
C ILE A 45 -6.92 -8.83 -35.05
N LEU A 46 -5.93 -9.52 -35.61
CA LEU A 46 -4.56 -9.52 -35.08
C LEU A 46 -3.95 -8.13 -34.96
N ASP A 47 -4.03 -7.31 -36.00
CA ASP A 47 -3.51 -5.94 -35.96
C ASP A 47 -4.16 -5.12 -34.83
N ALA A 48 -5.46 -5.36 -34.58
CA ALA A 48 -6.18 -4.74 -33.46
C ALA A 48 -5.71 -5.28 -32.10
N PHE A 49 -5.44 -6.58 -31.97
CA PHE A 49 -4.88 -7.21 -30.77
C PHE A 49 -3.45 -6.72 -30.48
N ASP A 50 -2.60 -6.57 -31.50
CA ASP A 50 -1.25 -6.04 -31.35
C ASP A 50 -1.26 -4.58 -30.88
N LYS A 51 -2.12 -3.76 -31.48
CA LYS A 51 -2.32 -2.37 -31.06
C LYS A 51 -2.85 -2.30 -29.62
N PHE A 52 -3.83 -3.14 -29.29
CA PHE A 52 -4.36 -3.25 -27.94
C PHE A 52 -3.25 -3.65 -26.95
N GLY A 53 -2.47 -4.69 -27.27
CA GLY A 53 -1.42 -5.20 -26.41
C GLY A 53 -0.31 -4.19 -26.14
N SER A 54 0.08 -3.44 -27.16
CA SER A 54 1.05 -2.35 -27.04
C SER A 54 0.56 -1.23 -26.13
N ASN A 55 -0.68 -0.75 -26.34
CA ASN A 55 -1.30 0.26 -25.49
C ASN A 55 -1.51 -0.24 -24.06
N TRP A 56 -1.98 -1.48 -23.92
CA TRP A 56 -2.16 -2.15 -22.64
C TRP A 56 -0.86 -2.22 -21.86
N LYS A 57 0.26 -2.60 -22.50
CA LYS A 57 1.58 -2.65 -21.85
C LYS A 57 2.01 -1.28 -21.31
N ILE A 58 1.82 -0.21 -22.09
CA ILE A 58 2.15 1.17 -21.67
C ILE A 58 1.29 1.58 -20.47
N HIS A 59 -0.03 1.46 -20.59
CA HIS A 59 -0.95 1.88 -19.54
C HIS A 59 -0.86 1.00 -18.29
N ARG A 60 -0.62 -0.30 -18.43
CA ARG A 60 -0.38 -1.22 -17.31
C ARG A 60 0.84 -0.80 -16.51
N ARG A 61 1.93 -0.42 -17.19
CA ARG A 61 3.15 0.08 -16.53
C ARG A 61 2.87 1.36 -15.75
N GLN A 62 2.20 2.33 -16.38
CA GLN A 62 1.81 3.57 -15.71
C GLN A 62 0.93 3.29 -14.48
N LEU A 63 -0.06 2.41 -14.61
CA LEU A 63 -0.92 2.02 -13.51
C LEU A 63 -0.13 1.36 -12.37
N THR A 64 0.80 0.46 -12.67
CA THR A 64 1.63 -0.17 -11.62
C THR A 64 2.55 0.82 -10.91
N ASP A 65 3.06 1.82 -11.63
CA ASP A 65 3.92 2.87 -11.06
C ASP A 65 3.10 3.78 -10.11
N GLU A 66 1.88 4.15 -10.49
CA GLU A 66 0.99 4.95 -9.63
C GLU A 66 0.50 4.16 -8.41
N LEU A 67 0.19 2.87 -8.56
CA LEU A 67 -0.15 2.00 -7.43
C LEU A 67 1.01 1.85 -6.44
N GLU A 68 2.25 1.80 -6.92
CA GLU A 68 3.44 1.77 -6.07
C GLU A 68 3.62 3.07 -5.28
N LYS A 69 3.45 4.22 -5.93
CA LYS A 69 3.50 5.53 -5.24
C LYS A 69 2.43 5.61 -4.16
N LEU A 70 1.19 5.24 -4.49
CA LEU A 70 0.09 5.28 -3.52
C LEU A 70 0.34 4.32 -2.35
N HIS A 71 0.80 3.10 -2.63
CA HIS A 71 1.22 2.15 -1.59
C HIS A 71 2.28 2.76 -0.66
N GLY A 72 3.32 3.39 -1.22
CA GLY A 72 4.38 4.03 -0.46
C GLY A 72 3.86 5.14 0.47
N ILE A 73 2.99 6.02 -0.05
CA ILE A 73 2.38 7.11 0.74
C ILE A 73 1.53 6.54 1.88
N THR A 74 0.65 5.58 1.58
CA THR A 74 -0.24 4.99 2.58
C THR A 74 0.54 4.26 3.67
N LYS A 75 1.59 3.52 3.29
CA LYS A 75 2.48 2.85 4.26
C LYS A 75 3.21 3.87 5.15
N ALA A 76 3.79 4.90 4.55
CA ALA A 76 4.51 5.94 5.30
C ALA A 76 3.59 6.69 6.28
N ALA A 77 2.33 6.92 5.90
CA ALA A 77 1.33 7.50 6.79
C ALA A 77 1.08 6.59 8.01
N ALA A 78 0.81 5.30 7.80
CA ALA A 78 0.61 4.35 8.89
C ALA A 78 1.82 4.26 9.83
N ASP A 79 3.03 4.16 9.27
CA ASP A 79 4.27 4.06 10.06
C ASP A 79 4.52 5.35 10.88
N SER A 80 4.16 6.51 10.34
CA SER A 80 4.27 7.80 11.04
C SER A 80 3.27 7.90 12.20
N TYR A 81 2.02 7.48 12.01
CA TYR A 81 1.03 7.49 13.08
C TYR A 81 1.41 6.54 14.22
N ASP A 82 1.84 5.31 13.90
CA ASP A 82 2.30 4.33 14.90
C ASP A 82 3.50 4.84 15.71
N LYS A 83 4.44 5.52 15.05
CA LYS A 83 5.58 6.15 15.72
C LYS A 83 5.14 7.27 16.68
N ILE A 84 4.25 8.16 16.24
CA ILE A 84 3.75 9.26 17.08
C ILE A 84 3.02 8.71 18.30
N ASP A 85 2.19 7.68 18.13
CA ASP A 85 1.47 7.04 19.23
C ASP A 85 2.43 6.39 20.23
N HIS A 86 3.49 5.74 19.74
CA HIS A 86 4.52 5.17 20.61
C HIS A 86 5.27 6.23 21.42
N GLU A 87 5.71 7.32 20.77
CA GLU A 87 6.39 8.44 21.42
C GLU A 87 5.51 9.10 22.49
N LEU A 88 4.22 9.28 22.19
CA LEU A 88 3.25 9.83 23.14
C LEU A 88 3.04 8.90 24.34
N ALA A 89 2.88 7.60 24.11
CA ALA A 89 2.72 6.61 25.17
C ALA A 89 3.98 6.50 26.07
N GLU A 90 5.17 6.63 25.49
CA GLU A 90 6.41 6.74 26.27
C GLU A 90 6.46 8.01 27.12
N ALA A 91 6.12 9.16 26.53
CA ALA A 91 6.13 10.44 27.24
C ALA A 91 5.16 10.41 28.44
N LEU A 92 3.96 9.86 28.26
CA LEU A 92 2.98 9.67 29.32
C LEU A 92 3.50 8.73 30.43
N ARG A 93 4.08 7.57 30.07
CA ARG A 93 4.68 6.65 31.05
C ARG A 93 5.78 7.31 31.88
N ARG A 94 6.69 8.05 31.23
CA ARG A 94 7.77 8.79 31.90
C ARG A 94 7.22 9.87 32.85
N ALA A 95 6.14 10.55 32.46
CA ALA A 95 5.48 11.54 33.30
C ALA A 95 4.83 10.89 34.55
N ASP A 96 4.14 9.77 34.38
CA ASP A 96 3.52 9.01 35.47
C ASP A 96 4.55 8.46 36.47
N GLU A 97 5.69 7.96 35.99
CA GLU A 97 6.79 7.50 36.83
C GLU A 97 7.39 8.63 37.67
N LYS A 98 7.58 9.83 37.09
CA LYS A 98 8.02 11.03 37.82
C LYS A 98 7.00 11.48 38.87
N GLY A 99 5.70 11.39 38.57
CA GLY A 99 4.65 11.71 39.55
C GLY A 99 4.61 10.74 40.74
N LYS A 100 4.87 9.46 40.50
CA LYS A 100 4.90 8.42 41.55
C LYS A 100 6.15 8.48 42.43
N SER A 101 7.31 8.86 41.88
CA SER A 101 8.55 9.02 42.66
C SER A 101 8.50 10.23 43.59
N GLY A 102 7.87 11.34 43.17
CA GLY A 102 7.65 12.51 44.03
C GLY A 102 6.75 12.24 45.24
N LYS A 103 5.78 11.31 45.13
CA LYS A 103 4.84 10.99 46.23
C LYS A 103 5.44 10.08 47.31
N LYS A 104 6.54 9.36 47.04
CA LYS A 104 7.26 8.53 48.03
C LYS A 104 8.29 9.32 48.86
N GLY A 105 8.64 10.55 48.48
CA GLY A 105 9.65 11.37 49.17
C GLY A 105 9.11 12.39 50.18
N GLY A 106 7.79 12.62 50.23
CA GLY A 106 7.16 13.66 51.07
C GLY A 106 6.58 13.18 52.39
N GLY A 107 6.89 11.95 52.81
CA GLY A 107 6.34 11.34 54.03
C GLY A 107 7.41 10.90 55.00
N LYS A 108 8.12 11.86 55.62
CA LYS A 108 8.71 11.71 56.95
C LYS A 108 9.10 13.05 57.55
#